data_AF-A0A968JP70-F1
#
_entry.id   AF-A0A968JP70-F1
#
_cell.length_a   1.000
_cell.length_b   1.000
_cell.length_c   1.000
_cell.angle_alpha   90.00
_cell.angle_beta   90.00
_cell.angle_gamma   90.00
#
_symmetry.space_group_name_H-M   'P 1'
#
loop_
_entity.id
_entity.type
_entity.pdbx_description
1 polymer ?
#
loop_
_entity_poly.entity_id
_entity_poly.type
_entity_poly.pdbx_seq_one_letter_code
_entity_poly.pdbx_strand_id
1 'polypeptide(L)'
;MKKRPTTTEMVSNNTDHLIRPTASFSADIPLQWNELYLEVERFTRGYVAPVSARAHAYINLAAYESALPGMVDTYRSFNGYYQDLELPDASLIGSIHYPTAVNAAYENAMRLFFSYCSCCTTF
;
A
#
# COMPACT_ATOMS: atom_id res chain seq x y z
N MET A 1 -14.15 42.68 -4.11
CA MET A 1 -12.69 42.55 -4.29
C MET A 1 -12.26 41.22 -3.65
N LYS A 2 -12.16 40.15 -4.43
CA LYS A 2 -11.83 38.81 -3.93
C LYS A 2 -10.35 38.83 -3.54
N LYS A 3 -10.05 38.75 -2.24
CA LYS A 3 -8.66 38.76 -1.75
C LYS A 3 -7.91 37.61 -2.40
N ARG A 4 -6.74 37.89 -2.99
CA ARG A 4 -5.84 36.84 -3.47
C ARG A 4 -5.43 36.00 -2.25
N PRO A 5 -5.56 34.66 -2.31
CA PRO A 5 -5.11 33.81 -1.21
C PRO A 5 -3.60 34.00 -1.01
N THR A 6 -3.22 34.27 0.23
CA THR A 6 -1.82 34.45 0.64
C THR A 6 -1.10 33.11 0.57
N THR A 7 0.17 33.09 0.16
CA THR A 7 0.97 31.86 -0.08
C THR A 7 0.87 30.81 1.04
N THR A 8 0.70 31.25 2.29
CA THR A 8 0.48 30.39 3.47
C THR A 8 -0.83 29.57 3.42
N GLU A 9 -1.92 30.12 2.88
CA GLU A 9 -3.20 29.42 2.73
C GLU A 9 -3.17 28.40 1.59
N MET A 10 -2.36 28.65 0.54
CA MET A 10 -2.23 27.69 -0.57
C MET A 10 -1.48 26.42 -0.18
N VAL A 11 -0.56 26.49 0.80
CA VAL A 11 0.13 25.31 1.34
C VAL A 11 -0.82 24.47 2.20
N SER A 12 -1.67 25.10 3.03
CA SER A 12 -2.67 24.41 3.87
C SER A 12 -3.65 23.57 3.07
N ASN A 13 -4.10 24.08 1.91
CA ASN A 13 -5.04 23.37 1.04
C ASN A 13 -4.39 22.17 0.34
N ASN A 14 -3.07 22.24 0.13
CA ASN A 14 -2.31 21.21 -0.56
C ASN A 14 -1.85 20.09 0.38
N THR A 15 -1.81 20.32 1.70
CA THR A 15 -1.40 19.29 2.68
C THR A 15 -2.56 18.53 3.31
N ASP A 16 -3.80 19.00 3.11
CA ASP A 16 -5.00 18.38 3.70
C ASP A 16 -5.12 16.89 3.34
N HIS A 17 -4.80 16.53 2.08
CA HIS A 17 -4.83 15.12 1.64
C HIS A 17 -3.78 14.21 2.33
N LEU A 18 -2.75 14.77 2.97
CA LEU A 18 -1.68 14.00 3.64
C LEU A 18 -1.99 13.67 5.10
N ILE A 19 -3.07 14.22 5.66
CA ILE A 19 -3.44 14.10 7.09
C ILE A 19 -4.79 13.38 7.26
N ARG A 20 -5.47 13.08 6.14
CA ARG A 20 -6.78 12.44 6.16
C ARG A 20 -6.68 10.97 6.60
N PRO A 21 -7.62 10.48 7.42
CA PRO A 21 -7.65 9.06 7.81
C PRO A 21 -7.88 8.17 6.58
N THR A 22 -7.40 6.93 6.63
CA THR A 22 -7.50 5.98 5.50
C THR A 22 -8.96 5.76 5.07
N ALA A 23 -9.90 5.78 6.02
CA ALA A 23 -11.34 5.60 5.78
C ALA A 23 -11.96 6.68 4.87
N SER A 24 -11.28 7.80 4.65
CA SER A 24 -11.75 8.89 3.79
C SER A 24 -11.39 8.71 2.31
N PHE A 25 -10.59 7.69 1.98
CA PHE A 25 -10.20 7.34 0.62
C PHE A 25 -11.03 6.16 0.09
N SER A 26 -11.13 6.06 -1.23
CA SER A 26 -11.82 4.94 -1.87
C SER A 26 -11.02 3.64 -1.76
N ALA A 27 -11.72 2.51 -1.69
CA ALA A 27 -11.15 1.17 -1.70
C ALA A 27 -10.77 0.68 -3.11
N ASP A 28 -10.90 1.52 -4.14
CA ASP A 28 -10.67 1.15 -5.53
C ASP A 28 -9.25 0.65 -5.80
N ILE A 29 -8.24 1.22 -5.12
CA ILE A 29 -6.83 0.84 -5.33
C ILE A 29 -6.59 -0.63 -4.90
N PRO A 30 -6.88 -1.04 -3.65
CA PRO A 30 -6.80 -2.45 -3.26
C PRO A 30 -7.60 -3.39 -4.16
N LEU A 31 -8.81 -2.99 -4.59
CA LEU A 31 -9.64 -3.82 -5.46
C LEU A 31 -8.99 -4.05 -6.83
N GLN A 32 -8.50 -2.98 -7.48
CA GLN A 32 -7.82 -3.08 -8.77
C GLN A 32 -6.54 -3.93 -8.69
N TRP A 33 -5.77 -3.81 -7.61
CA TRP A 33 -4.59 -4.66 -7.42
C TRP A 33 -4.95 -6.14 -7.24
N ASN A 34 -6.02 -6.44 -6.50
CA ASN A 34 -6.47 -7.82 -6.33
C ASN A 34 -7.05 -8.41 -7.63
N GLU A 35 -7.75 -7.62 -8.44
CA GLU A 35 -8.16 -8.02 -9.79
C GLU A 35 -6.96 -8.29 -10.69
N LEU A 36 -5.97 -7.38 -10.70
CA LEU A 36 -4.72 -7.56 -11.45
C LEU A 36 -3.96 -8.81 -11.00
N TYR A 37 -3.90 -9.08 -9.69
CA TYR A 37 -3.28 -10.28 -9.15
C TYR A 37 -3.89 -11.55 -9.76
N LEU A 38 -5.22 -11.65 -9.77
CA LEU A 38 -5.94 -12.80 -10.30
C LEU A 38 -5.74 -12.97 -11.80
N GLU A 39 -5.67 -11.86 -12.55
CA GLU A 39 -5.35 -11.88 -13.97
C GLU A 39 -3.94 -12.41 -14.22
N VAL A 40 -2.95 -11.89 -13.50
CA VAL A 40 -1.53 -12.30 -13.65
C VAL A 40 -1.32 -13.74 -13.22
N GLU A 41 -1.90 -14.15 -12.08
CA GLU A 41 -1.81 -15.52 -11.59
C GLU A 41 -2.29 -16.52 -12.64
N ARG A 42 -3.44 -16.25 -13.27
CA ARG A 42 -4.05 -17.14 -14.27
C ARG A 42 -3.11 -17.48 -15.43
N PHE A 43 -2.23 -16.56 -15.81
CA PHE A 43 -1.27 -16.74 -16.91
C PHE A 43 0.12 -17.15 -16.44
N THR A 44 0.38 -17.19 -15.13
CA THR A 44 1.69 -17.53 -14.59
C THR A 44 1.87 -19.04 -14.48
N ARG A 45 2.72 -19.61 -15.34
CA ARG A 45 3.04 -21.03 -15.29
C ARG A 45 3.73 -21.38 -13.97
N GLY A 46 3.25 -22.42 -13.28
CA GLY A 46 3.81 -22.88 -12.00
C GLY A 46 3.18 -22.23 -10.77
N TYR A 47 2.34 -21.21 -10.92
CA TYR A 47 1.46 -20.75 -9.85
C TYR A 47 0.30 -21.73 -9.69
N VAL A 48 0.43 -22.61 -8.71
CA VAL A 48 -0.65 -23.51 -8.25
C VAL A 48 -1.34 -22.91 -7.03
N ALA A 49 -2.54 -23.39 -6.71
CA ALA A 49 -3.37 -22.90 -5.60
C ALA A 49 -2.60 -22.59 -4.29
N PRO A 50 -1.72 -23.46 -3.74
CA PRO A 50 -1.00 -23.14 -2.50
C PRO A 50 0.08 -22.07 -2.66
N VAL A 51 0.71 -21.96 -3.84
CA VAL A 51 1.72 -20.94 -4.12
C VAL A 51 1.05 -19.57 -4.28
N SER A 52 -0.08 -19.54 -4.99
CA SER A 52 -0.87 -18.32 -5.12
C SER A 52 -1.41 -17.84 -3.78
N ALA A 53 -2.05 -18.71 -3.01
CA ALA A 53 -2.61 -18.33 -1.71
C ALA A 53 -1.55 -17.69 -0.81
N ARG A 54 -0.32 -18.23 -0.83
CA ARG A 54 0.81 -17.68 -0.09
C ARG A 54 1.21 -16.29 -0.60
N ALA A 55 1.42 -16.14 -1.90
CA ALA A 55 1.82 -14.85 -2.48
C ALA A 55 0.75 -13.79 -2.22
N HIS A 56 -0.52 -14.12 -2.47
CA HIS A 56 -1.65 -13.24 -2.28
C HIS A 56 -1.80 -12.76 -0.82
N ALA A 57 -1.57 -13.67 0.14
CA ALA A 57 -1.61 -13.34 1.58
C ALA A 57 -0.52 -12.34 1.97
N TYR A 58 0.74 -12.56 1.55
CA TYR A 58 1.84 -11.65 1.89
C TYR A 58 1.71 -10.28 1.21
N ILE A 59 1.22 -10.24 -0.03
CA ILE A 59 0.96 -8.99 -0.76
C ILE A 59 -0.07 -8.14 -0.01
N ASN A 60 -1.21 -8.74 0.36
CA ASN A 60 -2.26 -8.00 1.08
C ASN A 60 -1.83 -7.66 2.52
N LEU A 61 -1.03 -8.49 3.17
CA LEU A 61 -0.47 -8.18 4.50
C LEU A 61 0.42 -6.93 4.46
N ALA A 62 1.31 -6.83 3.46
CA ALA A 62 2.16 -5.65 3.28
C ALA A 62 1.34 -4.38 3.02
N ALA A 63 0.28 -4.48 2.19
CA ALA A 63 -0.62 -3.37 1.92
C ALA A 63 -1.41 -2.93 3.16
N TYR A 64 -1.86 -3.89 3.99
CA TYR A 64 -2.57 -3.63 5.24
C TYR A 64 -1.70 -2.88 6.25
N GLU A 65 -0.47 -3.36 6.50
CA GLU A 65 0.45 -2.70 7.43
C GLU A 65 0.84 -1.29 6.95
N SER A 66 0.90 -1.07 5.63
CA SER A 66 1.17 0.25 5.04
C SER A 66 0.02 1.25 5.24
N ALA A 67 -1.22 0.77 5.36
CA ALA A 67 -2.40 1.59 5.57
C ALA A 67 -2.75 1.80 7.07
N LEU A 68 -2.21 0.95 7.93
CA LEU A 68 -2.48 0.89 9.37
C LEU A 68 -2.28 2.21 10.11
N PRO A 69 -1.20 3.01 9.91
CA PRO A 69 -1.06 4.29 10.60
C PRO A 69 -2.22 5.27 10.38
N GLY A 70 -2.99 5.14 9.29
CA GLY A 70 -4.18 5.95 9.03
C GLY A 70 -5.50 5.37 9.52
N MET A 71 -5.46 4.19 10.13
CA MET A 71 -6.60 3.44 10.67
C MET A 71 -6.56 3.40 12.21
N VAL A 72 -6.23 4.53 12.83
CA VAL A 72 -6.09 4.65 14.29
C VAL A 72 -7.35 4.16 15.00
N ASP A 73 -7.15 3.48 16.14
CA ASP A 73 -8.13 2.92 17.07
C ASP A 73 -8.86 1.63 16.68
N THR A 74 -9.11 1.35 15.39
CA THR A 74 -9.93 0.18 15.01
C THR A 74 -9.11 -1.08 14.69
N TYR A 75 -7.90 -0.90 14.17
CA TYR A 75 -7.10 -1.98 13.62
C TYR A 75 -5.75 -2.09 14.33
N ARG A 76 -5.21 -3.30 14.39
CA ARG A 76 -3.93 -3.61 15.06
C ARG A 76 -2.94 -4.18 14.06
N SER A 77 -1.66 -3.85 14.27
CA SER A 77 -0.57 -4.46 13.51
C SER A 77 -0.44 -5.94 13.86
N PHE A 78 0.00 -6.74 12.90
CA PHE A 78 0.42 -8.12 13.12
C PHE A 78 1.82 -8.25 13.74
N ASN A 79 2.51 -7.14 14.00
CA ASN A 79 3.79 -7.13 14.69
C ASN A 79 3.69 -7.84 16.06
N GLY A 80 4.58 -8.80 16.32
CA GLY A 80 4.59 -9.58 17.57
C GLY A 80 3.59 -10.73 17.66
N TYR A 81 2.71 -10.94 16.66
CA TYR A 81 1.83 -12.12 16.61
C TYR A 81 2.51 -13.35 15.99
N TYR A 82 3.49 -13.13 15.12
CA TYR A 82 4.23 -14.19 14.44
C TYR A 82 5.69 -14.18 14.88
N GLN A 83 6.23 -15.38 15.08
CA GLN A 83 7.65 -15.56 15.36
C GLN A 83 8.45 -15.07 14.14
N ASP A 84 9.52 -14.31 14.40
CA ASP A 84 10.45 -13.75 13.41
C ASP A 84 9.84 -12.69 12.44
N LEU A 85 8.65 -12.17 12.72
CA LEU A 85 8.10 -11.03 12.00
C LEU A 85 8.49 -9.72 12.67
N GLU A 86 9.47 -9.03 12.09
CA GLU A 86 9.90 -7.70 12.52
C GLU A 86 9.35 -6.63 11.56
N LEU A 87 8.48 -5.76 12.07
CA LEU A 87 7.94 -4.64 11.31
C LEU A 87 8.46 -3.31 11.86
N PRO A 88 8.78 -2.33 11.00
CA PRO A 88 9.17 -1.00 11.44
C PRO A 88 7.98 -0.30 12.11
N ASP A 89 8.26 0.53 13.12
CA ASP A 89 7.21 1.31 13.76
C ASP A 89 6.69 2.39 12.80
N ALA A 90 5.41 2.25 12.44
CA ALA A 90 4.68 3.15 11.57
C ALA A 90 4.56 4.58 12.15
N SER A 91 4.72 4.75 13.48
CA SER A 91 4.63 6.04 14.17
C SER A 91 5.77 7.02 13.82
N LEU A 92 6.87 6.50 13.24
CA LEU A 92 8.07 7.28 12.90
C LEU A 92 7.94 8.05 11.59
N ILE A 93 6.89 7.80 10.82
CA ILE A 93 6.70 8.37 9.49
C ILE A 93 5.75 9.57 9.61
N GLY A 94 6.12 10.71 9.03
CA GLY A 94 5.35 11.96 9.11
C GLY A 94 4.00 11.92 8.39
N SER A 95 3.56 13.02 7.79
CA SER A 95 2.31 13.04 7.01
C SER A 95 2.41 12.14 5.76
N ILE A 96 1.65 11.04 5.72
CA ILE A 96 1.63 10.08 4.61
C ILE A 96 0.36 10.24 3.77
N HIS A 97 0.52 10.22 2.44
CA HIS A 97 -0.61 9.97 1.55
C HIS A 97 -0.88 8.47 1.44
N TYR A 98 -1.87 7.96 2.17
CA TYR A 98 -2.16 6.52 2.26
C TYR A 98 -2.40 5.83 0.90
N PRO A 99 -3.15 6.40 -0.07
CA PRO A 99 -3.33 5.80 -1.39
C PRO A 99 -2.00 5.54 -2.11
N THR A 100 -1.05 6.47 -2.02
CA THR A 100 0.27 6.33 -2.65
C THR A 100 1.11 5.29 -1.92
N ALA A 101 1.09 5.28 -0.60
CA ALA A 101 1.82 4.30 0.20
C ALA A 101 1.33 2.87 -0.07
N VAL A 102 0.00 2.66 -0.07
CA VAL A 102 -0.61 1.36 -0.39
C VAL A 102 -0.29 0.92 -1.81
N ASN A 103 -0.38 1.83 -2.79
CA ASN A 103 -0.04 1.53 -4.17
C ASN A 103 1.44 1.11 -4.34
N ALA A 104 2.36 1.80 -3.67
CA ALA A 104 3.78 1.45 -3.66
C ALA A 104 4.05 0.11 -2.96
N ALA A 105 3.32 -0.21 -1.89
CA ALA A 105 3.43 -1.48 -1.19
C ALA A 105 2.99 -2.66 -2.07
N TYR A 106 1.84 -2.53 -2.76
CA TYR A 106 1.38 -3.54 -3.71
C TYR A 106 2.38 -3.76 -4.85
N GLU A 107 2.88 -2.68 -5.45
CA GLU A 107 3.83 -2.72 -6.56
C GLU A 107 5.11 -3.46 -6.16
N ASN A 108 5.69 -3.11 -5.01
CA ASN A 108 6.91 -3.73 -4.52
C ASN A 108 6.69 -5.22 -4.19
N ALA A 109 5.61 -5.54 -3.48
CA ALA A 109 5.29 -6.92 -3.12
C ALA A 109 5.02 -7.79 -4.36
N MET A 110 4.26 -7.28 -5.33
CA MET A 110 4.01 -8.00 -6.58
C MET A 110 5.29 -8.24 -7.37
N ARG A 111 6.20 -7.26 -7.45
CA ARG A 111 7.49 -7.45 -8.13
C ARG A 111 8.28 -8.60 -7.51
N LEU A 112 8.32 -8.72 -6.18
CA LEU A 112 9.05 -9.80 -5.52
C LEU A 112 8.50 -11.19 -5.87
N PHE A 113 7.18 -11.34 -5.97
CA PHE A 113 6.53 -12.61 -6.30
C PHE A 113 6.55 -12.95 -7.80
N PHE A 114 6.39 -11.96 -8.66
CA PHE A 114 6.33 -12.12 -10.13
C PHE A 114 7.61 -11.70 -10.85
N SER A 115 8.76 -11.72 -10.17
CA SER A 115 10.08 -11.29 -10.68
C SER A 115 10.62 -12.00 -11.94
N TYR A 116 9.86 -12.90 -12.55
CA TYR A 116 10.20 -13.59 -13.79
C TYR A 116 10.31 -12.66 -15.03
N CYS A 117 9.95 -11.38 -14.92
CA CYS A 117 10.10 -10.38 -15.98
C CYS A 117 11.14 -9.29 -15.63
N SER A 118 12.23 -9.64 -14.93
CA SER A 118 13.31 -8.71 -14.56
C SER A 118 14.56 -8.79 -15.45
N CYS A 119 14.53 -9.57 -16.54
CA CYS A 119 15.60 -9.57 -17.55
C CYS A 119 15.54 -8.32 -18.45
N CYS A 120 15.45 -7.13 -17.87
CA CYS A 120 15.81 -5.84 -18.48
C CYS A 120 15.53 -4.73 -17.46
N THR A 121 16.42 -4.49 -16.49
CA THR A 121 16.46 -3.18 -15.83
C THR A 121 17.90 -2.81 -15.53
N THR A 122 18.57 -2.34 -16.57
CA THR A 122 19.73 -1.46 -16.47
C THR A 122 19.50 -0.37 -17.50
N PHE A 123 19.11 0.82 -17.05
CA PHE A 123 19.20 2.08 -17.79
C PHE A 123 19.57 3.18 -16.81
#